data_AF-A0A7S4S8E6-F1
#
_entry.id   AF-A0A7S4S8E6-F1
#
_cell.length_a   1.000
_cell.length_b   1.000
_cell.length_c   1.000
_cell.angle_alpha   90.00
_cell.angle_beta   90.00
_cell.angle_gamma   90.00
#
_symmetry.space_group_name_H-M   'P 1'
#
loop_
_entity.id
_entity.type
_entity.pdbx_description
1 polymer ?
#
loop_
_entity_poly.entity_id
_entity_poly.type
_entity_poly.pdbx_seq_one_letter_code
_entity_poly.pdbx_strand_id
1 'polypeptide(L)'
;MISQYIDFKKIDIISLHLQENKSTPKNTTNPKMILHNTLLLCLIQSTTSTILGKPSSLRGSQKDETVANFDKRTLSQSCNPPIAHWIGDGWCDPDERYNNEACGYDGGDCCAETCKHNDYDCSQPFDCKDPSTLQNRCNAKLEIKFTNQINFVYKDSGTGANNDFSAWRPVGTNSNGWYSIGDVGMSSHGAPKTALLVKGDSDILTKPIGYNLIWKDSGSGGHMDASFWEPIPADGYSCLGHVVQPNYSKPSTDLIRCVKEDFLQAADRTWVWDDKGSGADWDASVYQATPNENTAALAANTFITARSHNPPDISKFKVLGWKCIEGVVYNADAQTVDIEIAQQYAPKIYLHF
;
A
#
# COMPACT_ATOMS: atom_id res chain seq x y z
N MET A 1 34.74 4.86 16.96
CA MET A 1 33.50 4.22 17.45
C MET A 1 32.67 5.25 18.18
N ILE A 2 31.72 5.91 17.50
CA ILE A 2 30.41 6.31 18.04
C ILE A 2 29.49 6.39 16.81
N SER A 3 28.51 5.51 16.78
CA SER A 3 27.38 5.52 15.86
C SER A 3 26.46 6.68 16.25
N GLN A 4 26.03 7.51 15.30
CA GLN A 4 24.93 8.45 15.49
C GLN A 4 23.84 8.13 14.46
N TYR A 5 22.74 7.61 14.99
CA TYR A 5 21.44 7.44 14.34
C TYR A 5 20.94 8.80 13.84
N ILE A 6 20.48 8.84 12.58
CA ILE A 6 19.74 9.97 12.02
C ILE A 6 18.26 9.61 12.01
N ASP A 7 17.45 10.38 12.74
CA ASP A 7 15.99 10.32 12.77
C ASP A 7 15.41 10.99 11.51
N PHE A 8 14.80 10.20 10.62
CA PHE A 8 14.18 10.67 9.38
C PHE A 8 12.74 11.15 9.64
N LYS A 9 12.61 12.33 10.24
CA LYS A 9 11.42 13.19 10.08
C LYS A 9 11.76 14.43 9.27
N LYS A 10 11.94 14.26 7.95
CA LYS A 10 11.84 15.35 6.97
C LYS A 10 11.65 14.77 5.57
N ILE A 11 10.51 15.08 4.97
CA ILE A 11 10.22 14.83 3.55
C ILE A 11 10.96 15.92 2.77
N ASP A 12 12.00 15.55 2.02
CA ASP A 12 12.68 16.45 1.10
C ASP A 12 11.86 16.56 -0.21
N ILE A 13 11.36 17.77 -0.51
CA ILE A 13 10.73 18.10 -1.78
C ILE A 13 11.81 18.73 -2.68
N ILE A 14 12.14 18.06 -3.79
CA ILE A 14 13.06 18.57 -4.81
C ILE A 14 12.32 19.58 -5.70
N SER A 15 12.86 20.80 -5.83
CA SER A 15 12.38 21.83 -6.77
C SER A 15 12.75 21.49 -8.21
N LEU A 16 11.77 21.46 -9.11
CA LEU A 16 11.96 21.52 -10.57
C LEU A 16 12.06 22.98 -11.03
N HIS A 17 13.16 23.33 -11.70
CA HIS A 17 13.41 24.67 -12.25
C HIS A 17 12.92 24.70 -13.72
N LEU A 18 11.86 25.47 -14.02
CA LEU A 18 11.47 25.79 -15.39
C LEU A 18 12.25 27.03 -15.85
N GLN A 19 13.11 26.90 -16.86
CA GLN A 19 13.71 28.04 -17.54
C GLN A 19 12.75 28.56 -18.63
N GLU A 20 12.24 29.78 -18.48
CA GLU A 20 11.52 30.50 -19.54
C GLU A 20 12.51 31.07 -20.56
N ASN A 21 12.41 30.61 -21.82
CA ASN A 21 13.06 31.26 -22.95
C ASN A 21 12.29 32.52 -23.35
N LYS A 22 12.95 33.69 -23.26
CA LYS A 22 12.43 34.98 -23.71
C LYS A 22 12.50 35.12 -25.23
N SER A 23 11.34 35.28 -25.87
CA SER A 23 11.23 35.98 -27.16
C SER A 23 9.84 36.63 -27.34
N THR A 24 9.76 37.94 -27.11
CA THR A 24 8.69 38.87 -27.56
C THR A 24 8.92 39.27 -29.04
N PRO A 25 7.95 39.82 -29.84
CA PRO A 25 6.96 40.83 -29.42
C PRO A 25 5.57 40.96 -30.13
N LYS A 26 4.64 41.69 -29.45
CA LYS A 26 3.49 42.54 -29.91
C LYS A 26 2.33 41.83 -30.66
N ASN A 27 1.04 41.97 -30.31
CA ASN A 27 0.24 43.19 -30.19
C ASN A 27 -1.19 42.85 -29.67
N THR A 28 -1.81 43.72 -28.82
CA THR A 28 -3.27 44.06 -28.65
C THR A 28 -4.31 42.91 -28.53
N THR A 29 -5.28 42.81 -27.60
CA THR A 29 -6.09 43.79 -26.84
C THR A 29 -6.97 43.06 -25.78
N ASN A 30 -7.21 43.73 -24.64
CA ASN A 30 -8.25 43.57 -23.61
C ASN A 30 -8.23 42.46 -22.53
N PRO A 31 -8.58 42.81 -21.27
CA PRO A 31 -8.30 42.00 -20.08
C PRO A 31 -9.50 41.16 -19.63
N LYS A 32 -9.25 39.90 -19.24
CA LYS A 32 -10.08 39.19 -18.27
C LYS A 32 -9.18 38.69 -17.13
N MET A 33 -9.47 39.26 -15.97
CA MET A 33 -8.91 38.95 -14.66
C MET A 33 -9.18 37.47 -14.34
N ILE A 34 -8.12 36.66 -14.25
CA ILE A 34 -8.17 35.34 -13.62
C ILE A 34 -7.20 35.41 -12.45
N LEU A 35 -7.76 35.41 -11.25
CA LEU A 35 -7.03 35.39 -9.98
C LEU A 35 -6.30 34.03 -9.89
N HIS A 36 -4.99 34.02 -10.12
CA HIS A 36 -4.15 32.87 -9.79
C HIS A 36 -3.85 32.91 -8.29
N ASN A 37 -4.14 31.82 -7.60
CA ASN A 37 -3.81 31.62 -6.19
C ASN A 37 -2.29 31.50 -6.05
N THR A 38 -1.66 32.55 -5.54
CA THR A 38 -0.22 32.63 -5.26
C THR A 38 0.11 31.73 -4.07
N LEU A 39 0.84 30.63 -4.30
CA LEU A 39 1.39 29.79 -3.22
C LEU A 39 2.65 30.47 -2.66
N LEU A 40 2.62 30.76 -1.36
CA LEU A 40 3.64 31.46 -0.60
C LEU A 40 4.87 30.55 -0.39
N LEU A 41 6.03 30.93 -0.96
CA LEU A 41 7.33 30.29 -0.68
C LEU A 41 7.87 30.77 0.68
N CYS A 42 8.28 29.84 1.55
CA CYS A 42 9.11 30.13 2.72
C CYS A 42 10.53 29.59 2.50
N LEU A 43 11.52 30.49 2.47
CA LEU A 43 12.95 30.16 2.49
C LEU A 43 13.44 30.22 3.94
N ILE A 44 14.16 29.19 4.41
CA ILE A 44 15.00 29.29 5.61
C ILE A 44 16.46 29.11 5.17
N GLN A 45 17.23 30.18 5.21
CA GLN A 45 18.69 30.13 5.16
C GLN A 45 19.23 29.79 6.56
N SER A 46 20.12 28.80 6.64
CA SER A 46 20.89 28.48 7.85
C SER A 46 21.99 29.52 8.05
N THR A 47 21.92 30.33 9.11
CA THR A 47 23.07 31.08 9.64
C THR A 47 23.59 30.39 10.89
N THR A 48 24.85 29.93 10.84
CA THR A 48 25.62 29.53 12.02
C THR A 48 26.08 30.78 12.75
N SER A 49 25.59 31.02 13.97
CA SER A 49 26.18 31.99 14.90
C SER A 49 26.79 31.28 16.11
N THR A 50 28.11 31.32 16.16
CA THR A 50 28.94 31.00 17.32
C THR A 50 28.63 32.00 18.45
N ILE A 51 28.23 31.53 19.63
CA ILE A 51 28.18 32.37 20.84
C ILE A 51 28.98 31.69 21.96
N LEU A 52 30.09 32.32 22.32
CA LEU A 52 30.83 32.15 23.57
C LEU A 52 30.04 32.83 24.71
N GLY A 53 29.79 32.12 25.81
CA GLY A 53 29.25 32.71 27.04
C GLY A 53 29.18 31.72 28.20
N LYS A 54 29.94 32.00 29.28
CA LYS A 54 30.08 31.21 30.52
C LYS A 54 28.81 31.13 31.38
N PRO A 55 28.73 30.19 32.35
CA PRO A 55 27.55 29.97 33.18
C PRO A 55 27.58 30.78 34.49
N SER A 56 26.41 31.22 34.96
CA SER A 56 26.22 31.61 36.36
C SER A 56 24.78 31.37 36.82
N SER A 57 24.69 30.60 37.90
CA SER A 57 23.55 30.31 38.80
C SER A 57 22.74 31.54 39.21
N LEU A 58 21.43 31.37 39.50
CA LEU A 58 20.77 31.85 40.72
C LEU A 58 19.32 31.35 40.88
N ARG A 59 18.92 31.24 42.16
CA ARG A 59 17.70 30.71 42.81
C ARG A 59 16.45 31.62 42.74
N GLY A 60 15.28 31.02 43.02
CA GLY A 60 14.09 31.64 43.67
C GLY A 60 12.79 31.44 42.86
N SER A 61 11.84 30.57 43.23
CA SER A 61 10.83 30.60 44.32
C SER A 61 9.50 31.29 43.96
N GLN A 62 8.45 30.45 43.94
CA GLN A 62 7.03 30.65 44.31
C GLN A 62 6.02 31.38 43.38
N LYS A 63 4.99 30.58 43.05
CA LYS A 63 3.52 30.80 43.09
C LYS A 63 2.88 31.89 42.22
N ASP A 64 2.02 31.45 41.29
CA ASP A 64 0.58 31.75 41.40
C ASP A 64 -0.27 30.74 40.60
N GLU A 65 -1.33 30.25 41.24
CA GLU A 65 -2.37 29.39 40.67
C GLU A 65 -3.45 30.26 40.02
N THR A 66 -3.93 29.86 38.84
CA THR A 66 -5.36 29.85 38.44
C THR A 66 -5.45 29.47 36.96
N VAL A 67 -5.59 28.18 36.66
CA VAL A 67 -6.14 27.74 35.36
C VAL A 67 -7.15 26.63 35.58
N ALA A 68 -8.28 26.83 34.93
CA ALA A 68 -9.50 26.06 34.96
C ALA A 68 -9.30 24.53 34.97
N ASN A 69 -10.12 23.91 35.81
CA ASN A 69 -10.44 22.50 35.82
C ASN A 69 -11.08 22.11 34.48
N PHE A 70 -10.27 21.65 33.53
CA PHE A 70 -10.75 20.86 32.41
C PHE A 70 -10.66 19.39 32.80
N ASP A 71 -11.83 18.81 33.01
CA ASP A 71 -12.08 17.43 33.36
C ASP A 71 -11.38 16.51 32.34
N LYS A 72 -10.20 16.03 32.73
CA LYS A 72 -9.47 14.99 32.04
C LYS A 72 -10.21 13.67 32.22
N ARG A 73 -11.34 13.50 31.50
CA ARG A 73 -11.67 12.20 30.90
C ARG A 73 -10.66 11.89 29.80
N THR A 74 -9.40 11.79 30.21
CA THR A 74 -8.40 11.01 29.49
C THR A 74 -8.84 9.58 29.75
N LEU A 75 -9.46 8.94 28.77
CA LEU A 75 -9.49 7.49 28.70
C LEU A 75 -8.02 7.05 28.63
N SER A 76 -7.41 6.78 29.79
CA SER A 76 -6.29 5.86 29.80
C SER A 76 -6.88 4.52 29.39
N GLN A 77 -6.63 4.10 28.16
CA GLN A 77 -6.86 2.72 27.77
C GLN A 77 -5.87 1.91 28.60
N SER A 78 -6.31 1.50 29.80
CA SER A 78 -5.53 0.68 30.70
C SER A 78 -5.75 -0.77 30.30
N CYS A 79 -4.69 -1.57 30.37
CA CYS A 79 -4.82 -3.00 30.17
C CYS A 79 -5.80 -3.59 31.18
N ASN A 80 -6.90 -4.19 30.70
CA ASN A 80 -7.96 -4.74 31.55
C ASN A 80 -8.46 -6.11 31.04
N PRO A 81 -7.61 -7.14 31.03
CA PRO A 81 -8.01 -8.50 30.67
C PRO A 81 -8.85 -9.15 31.77
N PRO A 82 -9.68 -10.15 31.46
CA PRO A 82 -10.37 -10.98 32.45
C PRO A 82 -9.43 -11.66 33.46
N ILE A 83 -8.26 -12.10 33.01
CA ILE A 83 -7.28 -12.84 33.82
C ILE A 83 -5.90 -12.24 33.55
N ALA A 84 -5.37 -11.46 34.48
CA ALA A 84 -4.14 -10.68 34.28
C ALA A 84 -2.86 -11.51 34.11
N HIS A 85 -2.81 -12.77 34.57
CA HIS A 85 -1.61 -13.58 34.52
C HIS A 85 -1.40 -14.31 33.19
N TRP A 86 -2.37 -14.27 32.26
CA TRP A 86 -2.14 -14.81 30.91
C TRP A 86 -1.33 -13.84 30.04
N ILE A 87 -1.21 -12.57 30.45
CA ILE A 87 -0.30 -11.63 29.80
C ILE A 87 1.16 -12.07 30.01
N GLY A 88 1.88 -12.34 28.93
CA GLY A 88 3.28 -12.74 29.01
C GLY A 88 3.47 -14.20 29.44
N ASP A 89 2.44 -15.05 29.32
CA ASP A 89 2.49 -16.47 29.66
C ASP A 89 3.09 -17.34 28.54
N GLY A 90 3.40 -16.74 27.40
CA GLY A 90 3.97 -17.39 26.23
C GLY A 90 2.92 -17.99 25.30
N TRP A 91 1.63 -17.70 25.49
CA TRP A 91 0.51 -18.05 24.61
C TRP A 91 -0.08 -16.79 23.97
N CYS A 92 -0.55 -16.86 22.71
CA CYS A 92 -1.28 -15.74 22.12
C CYS A 92 -2.78 -15.88 22.43
N ASP A 93 -3.27 -15.12 23.41
CA ASP A 93 -4.67 -15.13 23.78
C ASP A 93 -5.57 -14.48 22.72
N PRO A 94 -6.54 -15.21 22.14
CA PRO A 94 -7.35 -14.73 21.02
C PRO A 94 -8.38 -13.65 21.41
N ASP A 95 -8.55 -13.37 22.70
CA ASP A 95 -9.44 -12.32 23.20
C ASP A 95 -8.79 -10.94 23.00
N GLU A 96 -9.48 -10.04 22.29
CA GLU A 96 -8.98 -8.70 21.95
C GLU A 96 -8.57 -7.85 23.16
N ARG A 97 -9.03 -8.21 24.37
CA ARG A 97 -8.64 -7.55 25.63
C ARG A 97 -7.20 -7.86 26.06
N TYR A 98 -6.56 -8.87 25.47
CA TYR A 98 -5.15 -9.21 25.68
C TYR A 98 -4.28 -8.66 24.55
N ASN A 99 -4.62 -8.98 23.31
CA ASN A 99 -3.85 -8.63 22.13
C ASN A 99 -4.15 -7.19 21.63
N ASN A 100 -3.79 -6.20 22.44
CA ASN A 100 -3.93 -4.77 22.15
C ASN A 100 -2.76 -3.95 22.73
N GLU A 101 -2.61 -2.70 22.28
CA GLU A 101 -1.51 -1.80 22.68
C GLU A 101 -1.43 -1.59 24.19
N ALA A 102 -2.58 -1.46 24.89
CA ALA A 102 -2.59 -1.19 26.33
C ALA A 102 -1.98 -2.34 27.14
N CYS A 103 -2.16 -3.58 26.69
CA CYS A 103 -1.62 -4.79 27.28
C CYS A 103 -0.27 -5.23 26.68
N GLY A 104 0.33 -4.41 25.81
CA GLY A 104 1.59 -4.73 25.15
C GLY A 104 1.46 -5.94 24.21
N TYR A 105 0.29 -6.13 23.59
CA TYR A 105 -0.02 -7.24 22.68
C TYR A 105 0.19 -8.60 23.37
N ASP A 106 -0.57 -8.77 24.44
CA ASP A 106 -0.49 -9.93 25.32
C ASP A 106 0.89 -10.11 25.96
N GLY A 107 1.48 -9.01 26.44
CA GLY A 107 2.84 -9.02 27.00
C GLY A 107 3.94 -9.30 25.95
N GLY A 108 3.59 -9.37 24.67
CA GLY A 108 4.45 -9.68 23.55
C GLY A 108 4.26 -11.09 22.98
N ASP A 109 3.35 -11.90 23.53
CA ASP A 109 3.22 -13.31 23.16
C ASP A 109 2.50 -13.53 21.82
N CYS A 110 1.71 -12.55 21.39
CA CYS A 110 1.03 -12.61 20.10
C CYS A 110 1.92 -12.30 18.89
N CYS A 111 3.19 -11.94 19.09
CA CYS A 111 4.14 -11.74 18.00
C CYS A 111 5.35 -12.66 18.18
N ALA A 112 5.68 -13.43 17.14
CA ALA A 112 6.80 -14.39 17.15
C ALA A 112 8.14 -13.77 17.58
N GLU A 113 8.36 -12.51 17.24
CA GLU A 113 9.59 -11.78 17.50
C GLU A 113 9.78 -11.40 18.97
N THR A 114 8.68 -11.27 19.72
CA THR A 114 8.68 -10.82 21.11
C THR A 114 8.25 -11.89 22.11
N CYS A 115 7.65 -12.99 21.62
CA CYS A 115 7.19 -14.08 22.47
C CYS A 115 8.36 -14.68 23.26
N LYS A 116 8.17 -14.83 24.57
CA LYS A 116 9.14 -15.46 25.46
C LYS A 116 8.51 -16.69 26.09
N HIS A 117 9.27 -17.78 26.12
CA HIS A 117 8.81 -18.99 26.79
C HIS A 117 8.56 -18.70 28.27
N ASN A 118 7.39 -19.10 28.77
CA ASN A 118 7.02 -18.99 30.17
C ASN A 118 6.18 -20.22 30.57
N ASP A 119 4.86 -20.07 30.71
CA ASP A 119 3.96 -21.20 30.94
C ASP A 119 3.78 -22.03 29.65
N TYR A 120 3.89 -21.37 28.49
CA TYR A 120 3.90 -21.97 27.16
C TYR A 120 5.20 -21.70 26.41
N ASP A 121 5.47 -22.53 25.39
CA ASP A 121 6.74 -22.56 24.66
C ASP A 121 6.71 -21.79 23.32
N CYS A 122 5.82 -20.80 23.18
CA CYS A 122 5.70 -19.99 21.97
C CYS A 122 5.55 -20.83 20.68
N SER A 123 4.93 -22.01 20.76
CA SER A 123 4.77 -22.94 19.63
C SER A 123 3.42 -22.80 18.91
N GLN A 124 2.52 -22.00 19.45
CA GLN A 124 1.20 -21.71 18.88
C GLN A 124 1.25 -20.73 17.69
N PRO A 125 0.21 -20.70 16.83
CA PRO A 125 0.04 -19.66 15.83
C PRO A 125 -0.02 -18.26 16.45
N PHE A 126 0.67 -17.31 15.83
CA PHE A 126 0.71 -15.90 16.26
C PHE A 126 -0.38 -15.06 15.58
N ASP A 127 -0.99 -14.11 16.30
CA ASP A 127 -1.87 -13.06 15.76
C ASP A 127 -1.24 -11.69 16.02
N CYS A 128 -0.14 -11.39 15.34
CA CYS A 128 0.66 -10.22 15.70
C CYS A 128 -0.03 -8.91 15.31
N LYS A 129 -0.39 -8.12 16.32
CA LYS A 129 -0.95 -6.77 16.16
C LYS A 129 0.01 -5.65 16.55
N ASP A 130 1.19 -5.99 17.09
CA ASP A 130 2.19 -4.99 17.52
C ASP A 130 2.83 -4.28 16.32
N PRO A 131 2.55 -2.98 16.10
CA PRO A 131 3.12 -2.23 15.00
C PRO A 131 4.65 -2.13 15.07
N SER A 132 5.26 -2.26 16.25
CA SER A 132 6.71 -2.16 16.44
C SER A 132 7.45 -3.43 16.02
N THR A 133 6.83 -4.60 16.17
CA THR A 133 7.39 -5.86 15.67
C THR A 133 7.09 -6.03 14.20
N LEU A 134 5.89 -5.63 13.74
CA LEU A 134 5.55 -5.52 12.31
C LEU A 134 6.51 -4.59 11.56
N GLN A 135 7.06 -3.58 12.23
CA GLN A 135 8.09 -2.68 11.68
C GLN A 135 9.47 -3.32 11.51
N ASN A 136 9.75 -4.45 12.17
CA ASN A 136 11.06 -5.13 12.16
C ASN A 136 11.03 -6.48 11.42
N ARG A 137 9.90 -6.91 10.83
CA ARG A 137 9.80 -8.20 10.11
C ARG A 137 10.44 -8.19 8.73
N CYS A 138 10.49 -7.03 8.10
CA CYS A 138 11.07 -6.87 6.77
C CYS A 138 12.43 -6.18 6.88
N ASN A 139 13.50 -6.93 6.63
CA ASN A 139 14.77 -6.29 6.29
C ASN A 139 14.57 -5.68 4.90
N ALA A 140 14.43 -4.35 4.82
CA ALA A 140 14.07 -3.61 3.61
C ALA A 140 14.98 -4.03 2.44
N LYS A 141 14.41 -4.83 1.54
CA LYS A 141 15.06 -5.44 0.37
C LYS A 141 14.10 -5.61 -0.81
N LEU A 142 12.89 -5.05 -0.69
CA LEU A 142 11.91 -5.03 -1.76
C LEU A 142 12.02 -3.70 -2.49
N GLU A 143 12.38 -3.75 -3.76
CA GLU A 143 12.36 -2.60 -4.65
C GLU A 143 11.06 -2.58 -5.46
N ILE A 144 10.55 -1.38 -5.74
CA ILE A 144 9.41 -1.19 -6.63
C ILE A 144 9.78 -0.30 -7.81
N LYS A 145 9.06 -0.47 -8.91
CA LYS A 145 9.14 0.38 -10.08
C LYS A 145 7.77 0.54 -10.71
N PHE A 146 7.46 1.74 -11.14
CA PHE A 146 6.32 1.97 -12.03
C PHE A 146 6.74 1.80 -13.48
N THR A 147 5.90 1.15 -14.28
CA THR A 147 6.11 0.93 -15.71
C THR A 147 4.90 1.38 -16.52
N ASN A 148 5.15 1.91 -17.73
CA ASN A 148 4.14 2.12 -18.77
C ASN A 148 4.15 1.00 -19.82
N GLN A 149 5.05 0.02 -19.68
CA GLN A 149 5.07 -1.18 -20.51
C GLN A 149 4.03 -2.16 -19.97
N ILE A 150 2.82 -2.06 -20.50
CA ILE A 150 1.66 -2.81 -20.04
C ILE A 150 0.95 -3.39 -21.27
N ASN A 151 0.79 -4.71 -21.31
CA ASN A 151 0.15 -5.40 -22.41
C ASN A 151 -1.36 -5.50 -22.16
N PHE A 152 -2.14 -5.23 -23.19
CA PHE A 152 -3.57 -5.56 -23.20
C PHE A 152 -3.77 -7.08 -23.08
N VAL A 153 -4.72 -7.51 -22.25
CA VAL A 153 -5.08 -8.94 -22.11
C VAL A 153 -6.51 -9.20 -22.52
N TYR A 154 -7.46 -8.41 -22.00
CA TYR A 154 -8.89 -8.63 -22.22
C TYR A 154 -9.68 -7.33 -22.05
N LYS A 155 -10.81 -7.23 -22.75
CA LYS A 155 -11.90 -6.31 -22.43
C LYS A 155 -13.24 -6.97 -22.73
N ASP A 156 -14.27 -6.56 -22.02
CA ASP A 156 -15.62 -7.13 -22.11
C ASP A 156 -16.48 -6.59 -23.27
N SER A 157 -15.83 -6.04 -24.31
CA SER A 157 -16.53 -5.52 -25.49
C SER A 157 -17.42 -6.58 -26.14
N GLY A 158 -18.68 -6.23 -26.35
CA GLY A 158 -19.66 -7.09 -27.01
C GLY A 158 -20.33 -8.12 -26.12
N THR A 159 -19.98 -8.19 -24.82
CA THR A 159 -20.62 -9.11 -23.88
C THR A 159 -22.02 -8.65 -23.45
N GLY A 160 -22.29 -7.35 -23.49
CA GLY A 160 -23.52 -6.79 -22.92
C GLY A 160 -23.48 -6.60 -21.40
N ALA A 161 -22.31 -6.78 -20.77
CA ALA A 161 -22.10 -6.40 -19.38
C ALA A 161 -22.52 -4.94 -19.13
N ASN A 162 -23.10 -4.68 -17.96
CA ASN A 162 -23.66 -3.37 -17.60
C ASN A 162 -22.58 -2.28 -17.44
N ASN A 163 -21.34 -2.69 -17.14
CA ASN A 163 -20.20 -1.80 -16.90
C ASN A 163 -19.03 -2.27 -17.75
N ASP A 164 -18.20 -1.34 -18.21
CA ASP A 164 -17.01 -1.68 -19.00
C ASP A 164 -15.86 -2.19 -18.12
N PHE A 165 -15.12 -3.16 -18.63
CA PHE A 165 -13.91 -3.67 -18.01
C PHE A 165 -12.79 -3.91 -19.01
N SER A 166 -11.56 -3.67 -18.57
CA SER A 166 -10.37 -4.17 -19.25
C SER A 166 -9.29 -4.63 -18.28
N ALA A 167 -8.56 -5.67 -18.68
CA ALA A 167 -7.44 -6.24 -17.94
C ALA A 167 -6.14 -6.06 -18.71
N TRP A 168 -5.10 -5.68 -17.96
CA TRP A 168 -3.80 -5.29 -18.48
C TRP A 168 -2.68 -5.93 -17.68
N ARG A 169 -1.68 -6.49 -18.35
CA ARG A 169 -0.55 -7.16 -17.71
C ARG A 169 0.70 -6.29 -17.75
N PRO A 170 1.28 -5.93 -16.60
CA PRO A 170 2.58 -5.28 -16.55
C PRO A 170 3.65 -6.21 -17.14
N VAL A 171 4.47 -5.69 -18.05
CA VAL A 171 5.55 -6.47 -18.65
C VAL A 171 6.72 -6.52 -17.67
N GLY A 172 6.75 -7.56 -16.85
CA GLY A 172 7.92 -7.90 -16.05
C GLY A 172 9.03 -8.39 -16.96
N THR A 173 10.14 -7.65 -17.05
CA THR A 173 11.34 -8.16 -17.72
C THR A 173 11.99 -9.17 -16.80
N ASN A 174 11.50 -10.42 -16.85
CA ASN A 174 12.00 -11.54 -16.04
C ASN A 174 13.54 -11.71 -16.17
N SER A 175 14.15 -11.18 -17.24
CA SER A 175 15.61 -11.14 -17.45
C SER A 175 16.37 -10.18 -16.53
N ASN A 176 15.71 -9.15 -15.98
CA ASN A 176 16.35 -8.10 -15.17
C ASN A 176 15.92 -8.14 -13.69
N GLY A 177 15.18 -9.18 -13.29
CA GLY A 177 14.71 -9.38 -11.92
C GLY A 177 13.47 -8.58 -11.52
N TRP A 178 12.76 -7.97 -12.47
CA TRP A 178 11.49 -7.25 -12.21
C TRP A 178 10.29 -8.12 -12.56
N TYR A 179 9.40 -8.29 -11.60
CA TYR A 179 8.26 -9.19 -11.70
C TYR A 179 6.93 -8.45 -11.54
N SER A 180 5.93 -8.90 -12.29
CA SER A 180 4.54 -8.55 -12.00
C SER A 180 4.07 -9.28 -10.74
N ILE A 181 3.12 -8.69 -10.02
CA ILE A 181 2.44 -9.28 -8.86
C ILE A 181 0.94 -9.53 -9.12
N GLY A 182 0.49 -9.30 -10.36
CA GLY A 182 -0.89 -9.47 -10.79
C GLY A 182 -1.21 -8.62 -12.02
N ASP A 183 -2.40 -8.84 -12.59
CA ASP A 183 -2.92 -7.98 -13.65
C ASP A 183 -3.66 -6.77 -13.07
N VAL A 184 -3.71 -5.68 -13.84
CA VAL A 184 -4.39 -4.42 -13.52
C VAL A 184 -5.75 -4.41 -14.20
N GLY A 185 -6.80 -4.14 -13.42
CA GLY A 185 -8.18 -4.06 -13.88
C GLY A 185 -8.64 -2.60 -13.95
N MET A 186 -9.33 -2.24 -15.03
CA MET A 186 -9.85 -0.89 -15.24
C MET A 186 -11.37 -0.96 -15.41
N SER A 187 -12.10 -0.03 -14.80
CA SER A 187 -13.55 0.17 -14.97
C SER A 187 -13.90 0.90 -16.28
N SER A 188 -13.13 0.62 -17.33
CA SER A 188 -13.29 1.15 -18.69
C SER A 188 -12.56 0.24 -19.67
N HIS A 189 -12.72 0.47 -20.98
CA HIS A 189 -11.88 -0.17 -22.01
C HIS A 189 -10.51 0.51 -22.21
N GLY A 190 -10.19 1.54 -21.42
CA GLY A 190 -8.93 2.27 -21.49
C GLY A 190 -7.77 1.59 -20.74
N ALA A 191 -6.55 1.87 -21.18
CA ALA A 191 -5.35 1.39 -20.51
C ALA A 191 -5.06 2.15 -19.20
N PRO A 192 -4.50 1.49 -18.17
CA PRO A 192 -3.89 2.19 -17.05
C PRO A 192 -2.69 3.01 -17.54
N LYS A 193 -2.46 4.19 -16.94
CA LYS A 193 -1.28 5.02 -17.25
C LYS A 193 0.02 4.35 -16.79
N THR A 194 -0.02 3.64 -15.65
CA THR A 194 1.13 2.95 -15.06
C THR A 194 0.71 1.66 -14.37
N ALA A 195 1.68 0.78 -14.14
CA ALA A 195 1.53 -0.38 -13.28
C ALA A 195 2.79 -0.61 -12.44
N LEU A 196 2.66 -1.37 -11.35
CA LEU A 196 3.74 -1.65 -10.41
C LEU A 196 4.44 -2.98 -10.74
N LEU A 197 5.76 -2.95 -10.73
CA LEU A 197 6.64 -4.12 -10.74
C LEU A 197 7.41 -4.15 -9.43
N VAL A 198 7.77 -5.36 -9.00
CA VAL A 198 8.59 -5.59 -7.80
C VAL A 198 9.88 -6.30 -8.15
N LYS A 199 10.90 -6.09 -7.34
CA LYS A 199 12.16 -6.83 -7.37
C LYS A 199 12.61 -7.08 -5.94
N GLY A 200 13.11 -8.28 -5.66
CA GLY A 200 13.54 -8.68 -4.34
C GLY A 200 14.17 -10.06 -4.36
N ASP A 201 14.79 -10.43 -3.24
CA ASP A 201 15.44 -11.73 -3.05
C ASP A 201 14.41 -12.89 -3.07
N SER A 202 14.90 -14.12 -3.26
CA SER A 202 14.06 -15.32 -3.37
C SER A 202 13.30 -15.69 -2.09
N ASP A 203 13.73 -15.18 -0.93
CA ASP A 203 13.02 -15.31 0.33
C ASP A 203 11.87 -14.29 0.48
N ILE A 204 11.87 -13.22 -0.32
CA ILE A 204 10.83 -12.17 -0.31
C ILE A 204 9.76 -12.45 -1.37
N LEU A 205 10.20 -12.90 -2.54
CA LEU A 205 9.34 -13.14 -3.71
C LEU A 205 9.40 -14.60 -4.11
N THR A 206 8.23 -15.22 -4.25
CA THR A 206 8.11 -16.61 -4.72
C THR A 206 7.12 -16.72 -5.88
N LYS A 207 7.24 -17.78 -6.67
CA LYS A 207 6.22 -18.11 -7.67
C LYS A 207 4.98 -18.66 -6.95
N PRO A 208 3.76 -18.42 -7.45
CA PRO A 208 2.63 -19.21 -7.02
C PRO A 208 2.88 -20.70 -7.30
N ILE A 209 2.38 -21.59 -6.43
CA ILE A 209 2.50 -23.04 -6.61
C ILE A 209 1.46 -23.60 -7.59
N GLY A 210 0.50 -22.77 -8.00
CA GLY A 210 -0.55 -23.13 -8.95
C GLY A 210 -1.55 -22.00 -9.16
N TYR A 211 -2.64 -22.33 -9.84
CA TYR A 211 -3.75 -21.43 -10.11
C TYR A 211 -5.07 -22.19 -10.06
N ASN A 212 -6.10 -21.55 -9.47
CA ASN A 212 -7.49 -21.98 -9.52
C ASN A 212 -8.25 -21.16 -10.56
N LEU A 213 -9.07 -21.82 -11.39
CA LEU A 213 -9.96 -21.14 -12.33
C LEU A 213 -11.15 -20.52 -11.57
N ILE A 214 -11.34 -19.22 -11.71
CA ILE A 214 -12.43 -18.48 -11.06
C ILE A 214 -13.60 -18.31 -12.03
N TRP A 215 -13.30 -17.76 -13.21
CA TRP A 215 -14.28 -17.35 -14.21
C TRP A 215 -13.74 -17.58 -15.62
N LYS A 216 -14.65 -17.79 -16.57
CA LYS A 216 -14.37 -17.81 -17.99
C LYS A 216 -15.58 -17.26 -18.75
N ASP A 217 -15.35 -16.74 -19.94
CA ASP A 217 -16.34 -15.99 -20.72
C ASP A 217 -17.41 -16.88 -21.43
N SER A 218 -17.44 -18.18 -21.14
CA SER A 218 -18.46 -19.09 -21.67
C SER A 218 -19.86 -18.54 -21.43
N GLY A 219 -20.68 -18.45 -22.49
CA GLY A 219 -22.03 -17.89 -22.43
C GLY A 219 -22.11 -16.37 -22.66
N SER A 220 -21.01 -15.63 -22.53
CA SER A 220 -21.04 -14.16 -22.56
C SER A 220 -21.36 -13.54 -23.94
N GLY A 221 -21.17 -14.29 -25.03
CA GLY A 221 -21.31 -13.78 -26.39
C GLY A 221 -20.30 -12.67 -26.77
N GLY A 222 -19.30 -12.43 -25.93
CA GLY A 222 -18.28 -11.40 -26.11
C GLY A 222 -17.42 -11.60 -27.35
N HIS A 223 -16.72 -10.54 -27.76
CA HIS A 223 -15.82 -10.59 -28.92
C HIS A 223 -14.46 -11.24 -28.61
N MET A 224 -14.21 -11.59 -27.35
CA MET A 224 -12.92 -12.03 -26.86
C MET A 224 -13.08 -13.16 -25.86
N ASP A 225 -12.25 -14.20 -26.01
CA ASP A 225 -12.16 -15.26 -25.01
C ASP A 225 -11.31 -14.80 -23.81
N ALA A 226 -11.74 -15.17 -22.61
CA ALA A 226 -10.97 -14.93 -21.40
C ALA A 226 -11.22 -15.95 -20.29
N SER A 227 -10.20 -16.17 -19.48
CA SER A 227 -10.33 -16.87 -18.20
C SER A 227 -9.53 -16.20 -17.09
N PHE A 228 -10.12 -16.13 -15.90
CA PHE A 228 -9.58 -15.43 -14.73
C PHE A 228 -9.15 -16.45 -13.68
N TRP A 229 -7.97 -16.23 -13.12
CA TRP A 229 -7.29 -17.23 -12.31
C TRP A 229 -6.78 -16.64 -10.99
N GLU A 230 -7.06 -17.35 -9.90
CA GLU A 230 -6.53 -17.07 -8.57
C GLU A 230 -5.19 -17.80 -8.42
N PRO A 231 -4.07 -17.10 -8.23
CA PRO A 231 -2.81 -17.73 -7.88
C PRO A 231 -2.88 -18.39 -6.50
N ILE A 232 -2.29 -19.57 -6.37
CA ILE A 232 -2.16 -20.27 -5.09
C ILE A 232 -0.78 -19.90 -4.52
N PRO A 233 -0.71 -19.16 -3.40
CA PRO A 233 0.57 -18.82 -2.78
C PRO A 233 1.26 -20.04 -2.18
N ALA A 234 2.58 -19.96 -2.02
CA ALA A 234 3.31 -20.87 -1.13
C ALA A 234 3.09 -20.46 0.34
N ASP A 235 3.30 -21.39 1.27
CA ASP A 235 3.13 -21.13 2.71
C ASP A 235 3.97 -19.92 3.16
N GLY A 236 3.33 -18.98 3.89
CA GLY A 236 3.96 -17.75 4.36
C GLY A 236 4.02 -16.61 3.32
N TYR A 237 3.38 -16.78 2.17
CA TYR A 237 3.28 -15.75 1.12
C TYR A 237 1.82 -15.45 0.79
N SER A 238 1.59 -14.27 0.22
CA SER A 238 0.31 -13.86 -0.36
C SER A 238 0.52 -13.30 -1.75
N CYS A 239 -0.42 -13.58 -2.66
CA CYS A 239 -0.39 -13.05 -4.03
C CYS A 239 -1.32 -11.83 -4.10
N LEU A 240 -0.80 -10.69 -4.56
CA LEU A 240 -1.51 -9.41 -4.50
C LEU A 240 -2.48 -9.17 -5.65
N GLY A 241 -2.49 -10.04 -6.67
CA GLY A 241 -3.40 -9.91 -7.78
C GLY A 241 -3.62 -11.20 -8.56
N HIS A 242 -4.80 -11.30 -9.14
CA HIS A 242 -5.21 -12.37 -10.04
C HIS A 242 -4.70 -12.10 -11.45
N VAL A 243 -4.85 -13.11 -12.32
CA VAL A 243 -4.38 -13.03 -13.72
C VAL A 243 -5.48 -13.44 -14.70
N VAL A 244 -5.51 -12.80 -15.86
CA VAL A 244 -6.36 -13.15 -16.99
C VAL A 244 -5.55 -13.87 -18.08
N GLN A 245 -6.12 -14.88 -18.70
CA GLN A 245 -5.60 -15.46 -19.94
C GLN A 245 -6.54 -15.12 -21.09
N PRO A 246 -6.01 -14.72 -22.27
CA PRO A 246 -6.82 -14.47 -23.47
C PRO A 246 -7.24 -15.78 -24.16
N ASN A 247 -7.39 -16.84 -23.37
CA ASN A 247 -7.72 -18.21 -23.73
C ASN A 247 -8.06 -18.97 -22.44
N TYR A 248 -8.29 -20.28 -22.53
CA TYR A 248 -8.70 -21.13 -21.40
C TYR A 248 -7.57 -21.93 -20.75
N SER A 249 -6.32 -21.73 -21.16
CA SER A 249 -5.18 -22.48 -20.63
C SER A 249 -4.78 -21.95 -19.27
N LYS A 250 -4.42 -22.86 -18.36
CA LYS A 250 -3.89 -22.50 -17.04
C LYS A 250 -2.62 -21.62 -17.21
N PRO A 251 -2.49 -20.50 -16.48
CA PRO A 251 -1.30 -19.66 -16.52
C PRO A 251 -0.03 -20.39 -16.08
N SER A 252 1.12 -19.97 -16.61
CA SER A 252 2.42 -20.38 -16.07
C SER A 252 2.65 -19.75 -14.69
N THR A 253 3.25 -20.51 -13.76
CA THR A 253 3.66 -20.01 -12.44
C THR A 253 4.80 -18.99 -12.52
N ASP A 254 5.45 -18.83 -13.68
CA ASP A 254 6.45 -17.78 -13.90
C ASP A 254 5.86 -16.40 -14.11
N LEU A 255 4.55 -16.31 -14.35
CA LEU A 255 3.88 -15.10 -14.82
C LEU A 255 3.89 -13.95 -13.81
N ILE A 256 3.80 -14.27 -12.53
CA ILE A 256 3.82 -13.30 -11.43
C ILE A 256 4.69 -13.79 -10.25
N ARG A 257 4.85 -12.94 -9.25
CA ARG A 257 5.35 -13.32 -7.92
C ARG A 257 4.32 -13.02 -6.84
N CYS A 258 4.31 -13.88 -5.84
CA CYS A 258 3.67 -13.66 -4.55
C CYS A 258 4.71 -13.15 -3.57
N VAL A 259 4.26 -12.39 -2.58
CA VAL A 259 5.11 -11.61 -1.66
C VAL A 259 4.99 -12.21 -0.26
N LYS A 260 6.11 -12.29 0.45
CA LYS A 260 6.13 -12.81 1.82
C LYS A 260 5.23 -11.97 2.72
N GLU A 261 4.46 -12.62 3.60
CA GLU A 261 3.47 -11.94 4.47
C GLU A 261 4.10 -10.81 5.31
N ASP A 262 5.36 -10.96 5.72
CA ASP A 262 6.12 -9.94 6.46
C ASP A 262 6.24 -8.57 5.74
N PHE A 263 6.02 -8.53 4.42
CA PHE A 263 6.10 -7.33 3.59
C PHE A 263 4.72 -6.73 3.29
N LEU A 264 3.65 -7.34 3.82
CA LEU A 264 2.27 -7.02 3.48
C LEU A 264 1.52 -6.47 4.69
N GLN A 265 0.52 -5.64 4.42
CA GLN A 265 -0.45 -5.16 5.39
C GLN A 265 -1.87 -5.48 4.92
N ALA A 266 -2.79 -5.62 5.87
CA ALA A 266 -4.21 -5.73 5.56
C ALA A 266 -4.68 -4.48 4.79
N ALA A 267 -5.65 -4.68 3.90
CA ALA A 267 -6.18 -3.62 3.05
C ALA A 267 -7.70 -3.60 3.08
N ASP A 268 -8.27 -2.43 2.79
CA ASP A 268 -9.64 -2.29 2.36
C ASP A 268 -9.78 -2.73 0.89
N ARG A 269 -11.01 -2.72 0.38
CA ARG A 269 -11.31 -3.07 -1.00
C ARG A 269 -12.20 -2.04 -1.68
N THR A 270 -11.95 -1.80 -2.95
CA THR A 270 -12.77 -0.97 -3.82
C THR A 270 -13.30 -1.81 -4.98
N TRP A 271 -14.58 -1.65 -5.30
CA TRP A 271 -15.22 -2.33 -6.44
C TRP A 271 -14.74 -1.75 -7.77
N VAL A 272 -14.50 -2.62 -8.77
CA VAL A 272 -14.08 -2.24 -10.13
C VAL A 272 -15.13 -2.60 -11.16
N TRP A 273 -15.62 -3.84 -11.13
CA TRP A 273 -16.53 -4.38 -12.15
C TRP A 273 -17.26 -5.63 -11.67
N ASP A 274 -18.40 -5.95 -12.30
CA ASP A 274 -19.02 -7.28 -12.26
C ASP A 274 -19.59 -7.65 -13.63
N ASP A 275 -19.78 -8.94 -13.88
CA ASP A 275 -20.21 -9.44 -15.19
C ASP A 275 -21.73 -9.42 -15.39
N LYS A 276 -22.47 -8.68 -14.57
CA LYS A 276 -23.93 -8.58 -14.71
C LYS A 276 -24.29 -8.05 -16.08
N GLY A 277 -25.25 -8.71 -16.73
CA GLY A 277 -25.69 -8.36 -18.08
C GLY A 277 -24.90 -9.06 -19.19
N SER A 278 -23.74 -9.65 -18.90
CA SER A 278 -22.92 -10.33 -19.91
C SER A 278 -23.56 -11.61 -20.46
N GLY A 279 -24.42 -12.27 -19.68
CA GLY A 279 -24.94 -13.59 -20.04
C GLY A 279 -23.94 -14.75 -19.86
N ALA A 280 -22.76 -14.48 -19.26
CA ALA A 280 -21.81 -15.53 -18.91
C ALA A 280 -22.44 -16.59 -17.99
N ASP A 281 -22.01 -17.84 -18.14
CA ASP A 281 -22.55 -18.97 -17.39
C ASP A 281 -22.23 -18.88 -15.88
N TRP A 282 -21.12 -18.23 -15.54
CA TRP A 282 -20.65 -18.08 -14.16
C TRP A 282 -20.56 -16.60 -13.82
N ASP A 283 -20.95 -16.24 -12.60
CA ASP A 283 -20.83 -14.87 -12.11
C ASP A 283 -19.39 -14.52 -11.71
N ALA A 284 -18.99 -13.28 -11.99
CA ALA A 284 -17.75 -12.69 -11.52
C ALA A 284 -17.90 -11.24 -11.06
N SER A 285 -17.07 -10.87 -10.08
CA SER A 285 -16.83 -9.49 -9.70
C SER A 285 -15.36 -9.25 -9.42
N VAL A 286 -14.92 -8.02 -9.65
CA VAL A 286 -13.52 -7.60 -9.61
C VAL A 286 -13.38 -6.42 -8.64
N TYR A 287 -12.38 -6.50 -7.78
CA TYR A 287 -12.06 -5.52 -6.75
C TYR A 287 -10.56 -5.21 -6.75
N GLN A 288 -10.19 -4.07 -6.20
CA GLN A 288 -8.79 -3.69 -5.95
C GLN A 288 -8.56 -3.49 -4.44
N ALA A 289 -7.38 -3.89 -3.97
CA ALA A 289 -6.94 -3.62 -2.61
C ALA A 289 -6.53 -2.15 -2.47
N THR A 290 -7.03 -1.49 -1.43
CA THR A 290 -6.75 -0.08 -1.13
C THR A 290 -6.18 0.06 0.28
N PRO A 291 -5.08 0.82 0.47
CA PRO A 291 -4.55 1.11 1.80
C PRO A 291 -5.61 1.76 2.69
N ASN A 292 -5.66 1.33 3.94
CA ASN A 292 -6.52 1.92 4.96
C ASN A 292 -5.91 3.27 5.39
N GLU A 293 -6.74 4.23 5.83
CA GLU A 293 -6.29 5.59 6.18
C GLU A 293 -5.15 5.64 7.22
N ASN A 294 -5.03 4.59 8.05
CA ASN A 294 -4.03 4.49 9.11
C ASN A 294 -2.80 3.64 8.73
N THR A 295 -2.73 3.14 7.50
CA THR A 295 -1.64 2.25 7.06
C THR A 295 -0.60 3.00 6.23
N ALA A 296 0.66 2.93 6.65
CA ALA A 296 1.78 3.34 5.80
C ALA A 296 2.04 2.23 4.77
N ALA A 297 1.20 2.18 3.73
CA ALA A 297 1.18 1.12 2.74
C ALA A 297 0.92 1.64 1.32
N LEU A 298 1.26 0.82 0.33
CA LEU A 298 1.18 1.11 -1.09
C LEU A 298 0.30 0.08 -1.81
N ALA A 299 -0.69 0.57 -2.55
CA ALA A 299 -1.51 -0.25 -3.43
C ALA A 299 -0.69 -0.77 -4.61
N ALA A 300 -0.85 -2.06 -4.92
CA ALA A 300 -0.31 -2.65 -6.14
C ALA A 300 -1.11 -2.26 -7.39
N ASN A 301 -2.35 -1.77 -7.22
CA ASN A 301 -3.35 -1.53 -8.26
C ASN A 301 -3.71 -2.75 -9.12
N THR A 302 -3.33 -3.94 -8.64
CA THR A 302 -3.76 -5.22 -9.19
C THR A 302 -5.17 -5.57 -8.71
N PHE A 303 -5.86 -6.44 -9.45
CA PHE A 303 -7.22 -6.82 -9.09
C PHE A 303 -7.33 -8.22 -8.46
N ILE A 304 -8.40 -8.42 -7.69
CA ILE A 304 -8.83 -9.69 -7.11
C ILE A 304 -10.25 -9.97 -7.62
N THR A 305 -10.49 -11.20 -8.06
CA THR A 305 -11.78 -11.65 -8.64
C THR A 305 -12.49 -12.60 -7.70
N ALA A 306 -13.80 -12.43 -7.53
CA ALA A 306 -14.68 -13.41 -6.90
C ALA A 306 -15.50 -14.16 -7.95
N ARG A 307 -15.81 -15.44 -7.70
CA ARG A 307 -16.78 -16.22 -8.46
C ARG A 307 -18.21 -15.99 -7.97
N SER A 308 -18.60 -14.72 -7.92
CA SER A 308 -19.94 -14.25 -7.55
C SER A 308 -20.01 -12.74 -7.78
N HIS A 309 -21.20 -12.13 -7.69
CA HIS A 309 -21.35 -10.67 -7.60
C HIS A 309 -21.12 -10.10 -6.19
N ASN A 310 -20.80 -10.95 -5.21
CA ASN A 310 -20.43 -10.54 -3.87
C ASN A 310 -18.90 -10.41 -3.74
N PRO A 311 -18.42 -9.50 -2.88
CA PRO A 311 -16.98 -9.33 -2.68
C PRO A 311 -16.34 -10.59 -2.06
N PRO A 312 -15.05 -10.87 -2.36
CA PRO A 312 -14.27 -11.84 -1.62
C PRO A 312 -14.15 -11.45 -0.14
N ASP A 313 -13.80 -12.40 0.72
CA ASP A 313 -13.47 -12.12 2.12
C ASP A 313 -12.39 -11.02 2.22
N ILE A 314 -12.53 -10.12 3.20
CA ILE A 314 -11.63 -8.96 3.33
C ILE A 314 -10.18 -9.38 3.60
N SER A 315 -9.97 -10.54 4.22
CA SER A 315 -8.63 -11.11 4.48
C SER A 315 -7.81 -11.35 3.20
N LYS A 316 -8.45 -11.47 2.03
CA LYS A 316 -7.77 -11.63 0.74
C LYS A 316 -7.10 -10.34 0.23
N PHE A 317 -7.47 -9.19 0.79
CA PHE A 317 -6.96 -7.90 0.33
C PHE A 317 -5.74 -7.49 1.16
N LYS A 318 -4.61 -7.35 0.47
CA LYS A 318 -3.33 -6.99 1.04
C LYS A 318 -2.66 -5.90 0.21
N VAL A 319 -1.86 -5.06 0.85
CA VAL A 319 -1.07 -3.99 0.23
C VAL A 319 0.39 -4.08 0.68
N LEU A 320 1.30 -3.49 -0.09
CA LEU A 320 2.73 -3.49 0.23
C LEU A 320 3.01 -2.55 1.40
N GLY A 321 3.71 -2.99 2.42
CA GLY A 321 4.09 -2.12 3.54
C GLY A 321 5.19 -1.13 3.14
N TRP A 322 4.94 0.19 3.30
CA TRP A 322 5.85 1.24 2.83
C TRP A 322 7.26 1.13 3.45
N LYS A 323 7.34 0.76 4.73
CA LYS A 323 8.62 0.59 5.46
C LYS A 323 9.46 -0.60 4.98
N CYS A 324 8.84 -1.53 4.26
CA CYS A 324 9.51 -2.71 3.71
C CYS A 324 10.09 -2.46 2.31
N ILE A 325 9.83 -1.28 1.74
CA ILE A 325 10.30 -0.87 0.42
C ILE A 325 11.63 -0.12 0.58
N GLU A 326 12.71 -0.70 0.07
CA GLU A 326 14.06 -0.13 0.17
C GLU A 326 14.29 1.00 -0.84
N GLY A 327 13.64 0.91 -2.00
CA GLY A 327 13.81 1.87 -3.09
C GLY A 327 12.61 1.94 -4.03
N VAL A 328 12.30 3.15 -4.45
CA VAL A 328 11.41 3.42 -5.57
C VAL A 328 12.27 3.77 -6.78
N VAL A 329 12.33 2.87 -7.76
CA VAL A 329 13.08 3.10 -9.00
C VAL A 329 12.17 3.86 -9.97
N TYR A 330 12.49 5.14 -10.17
CA TYR A 330 11.87 5.96 -11.19
C TYR A 330 12.57 5.69 -12.54
N ASN A 331 11.81 5.43 -13.60
CA ASN A 331 12.41 5.38 -14.93
C ASN A 331 12.92 6.78 -15.29
N ALA A 332 14.19 6.90 -15.66
CA ALA A 332 14.72 8.15 -16.22
C ALA A 332 14.01 8.55 -17.54
N ASP A 333 13.34 7.59 -18.19
CA ASP A 333 12.50 7.78 -19.39
C ASP A 333 11.01 7.99 -19.04
N ALA A 334 10.65 8.07 -17.75
CA ALA A 334 9.29 8.43 -17.37
C ALA A 334 9.02 9.85 -17.84
N GLN A 335 8.02 10.00 -18.71
CA GLN A 335 7.40 11.30 -18.99
C GLN A 335 7.20 12.05 -17.68
N THR A 336 7.50 13.34 -17.71
CA THR A 336 7.22 14.28 -16.62
C THR A 336 5.86 13.96 -16.00
N VAL A 337 5.82 13.74 -14.68
CA VAL A 337 4.56 13.53 -13.96
C VAL A 337 3.66 14.70 -14.26
N ASP A 338 2.61 14.48 -15.05
CA ASP A 338 1.64 15.52 -15.35
C ASP A 338 0.66 15.69 -14.16
N ILE A 339 -0.07 16.81 -14.17
CA ILE A 339 -1.00 17.14 -13.10
C ILE A 339 -2.10 16.08 -12.96
N GLU A 340 -2.48 15.37 -14.03
CA GLU A 340 -3.50 14.34 -13.97
C GLU A 340 -3.00 13.07 -13.26
N ILE A 341 -1.76 12.64 -13.54
CA ILE A 341 -1.11 11.52 -12.85
C ILE A 341 -0.96 11.86 -11.36
N ALA A 342 -0.54 13.09 -11.05
CA ALA A 342 -0.46 13.55 -9.67
C ALA A 342 -1.85 13.58 -9.01
N GLN A 343 -2.89 14.07 -9.68
CA GLN A 343 -4.26 14.09 -9.15
C GLN A 343 -4.82 12.69 -8.89
N GLN A 344 -4.44 11.71 -9.71
CA GLN A 344 -4.95 10.34 -9.60
C GLN A 344 -4.19 9.51 -8.55
N TYR A 345 -2.87 9.70 -8.41
CA TYR A 345 -2.02 8.80 -7.63
C TYR A 345 -1.19 9.47 -6.53
N ALA A 346 -1.13 10.81 -6.46
CA ALA A 346 -0.42 11.46 -5.36
C ALA A 346 -1.19 11.29 -4.04
N PRO A 347 -0.49 11.05 -2.93
CA PRO A 347 -1.12 11.02 -1.62
C PRO A 347 -1.77 12.38 -1.33
N LYS A 348 -3.08 12.36 -1.02
CA LYS A 348 -3.83 13.56 -0.64
C LYS A 348 -3.54 13.87 0.83
N ILE A 349 -2.88 15.00 1.09
CA ILE A 349 -2.63 15.48 2.45
C ILE A 349 -3.73 16.48 2.80
N TYR A 350 -4.59 16.11 3.75
CA TYR A 350 -5.59 17.02 4.32
C TYR A 350 -5.01 17.66 5.58
N LEU A 351 -4.74 18.97 5.53
CA LEU A 351 -4.35 19.73 6.70
C LEU A 351 -5.62 20.23 7.38
N HIS A 352 -5.88 19.75 8.60
CA HIS A 352 -6.87 20.37 9.48
C HIS A 352 -6.25 21.61 10.10
N PHE A 353 -6.89 22.77 9.89
CA PHE A 353 -6.53 24.04 10.50
C PHE A 353 -7.42 24.33 11.70
#